data_AF-A0A6A6BL32-F1
#
_entry.id   AF-A0A6A6BL32-F1
#
_cell.length_a   1.000
_cell.length_b   1.000
_cell.length_c   1.000
_cell.angle_alpha   90.00
_cell.angle_beta   90.00
_cell.angle_gamma   90.00
#
_symmetry.space_group_name_H-M   'P 1'
#
loop_
_entity.id
_entity.type
_entity.pdbx_description
1 polymer ?
#
loop_
_entity_poly.entity_id
_entity_poly.type
_entity_poly.pdbx_seq_one_letter_code
_entity_poly.pdbx_strand_id
1 'polypeptide(L)'
;MRDFETAIEKERQSGVLLGRFVFLDKTRVDLSSKVTILGCTLFSDILTEQKELVSMKLKDFDNIDDWAIEDHKAAYNADLAWLNDQVSQLATSEPHLQVTILTHYSPTLDPRSMDPRHTGSKIFSGFMTDLSNEICWNSPVVKTWIFGHTHFNCDFVDEGTRKRILANQRGYSRSPSKGFDPEKTVTLG
;
A
#
# COMPACT_ATOMS: atom_id res chain seq x y z
N MET A 1 -7.06 8.56 -13.81
CA MET A 1 -6.96 7.09 -13.65
C MET A 1 -8.29 6.37 -13.76
N ARG A 2 -9.36 6.82 -13.08
CA ARG A 2 -10.71 6.26 -13.23
C ARG A 2 -11.25 6.33 -14.67
N ASP A 3 -10.98 7.43 -15.38
CA ASP A 3 -11.36 7.54 -16.79
C ASP A 3 -10.65 6.51 -17.68
N PHE A 4 -9.39 6.22 -17.37
CA PHE A 4 -8.61 5.20 -18.07
C PHE A 4 -9.14 3.79 -17.80
N GLU A 5 -9.44 3.47 -16.54
CA GLU A 5 -10.15 2.23 -16.17
C GLU A 5 -11.45 2.07 -16.96
N THR A 6 -12.25 3.13 -17.04
CA THR A 6 -13.52 3.14 -17.80
C THR A 6 -13.29 2.94 -19.30
N ALA A 7 -12.25 3.57 -19.86
CA ALA A 7 -11.89 3.43 -21.27
C ALA A 7 -11.47 1.99 -21.61
N ILE A 8 -10.63 1.37 -20.78
CA ILE A 8 -10.21 -0.03 -20.96
C ILE A 8 -11.41 -0.98 -20.87
N GLU A 9 -12.32 -0.77 -19.92
CA GLU A 9 -13.51 -1.61 -19.81
C GLU A 9 -14.44 -1.47 -21.02
N LYS A 10 -14.59 -0.26 -21.58
CA LYS A 10 -15.36 -0.03 -22.81
C LYS A 10 -14.75 -0.76 -24.01
N GLU A 11 -13.43 -0.72 -24.17
CA GLU A 11 -12.74 -1.46 -25.25
C GLU A 11 -12.84 -2.98 -25.07
N ARG A 12 -12.80 -3.46 -23.82
CA ARG A 12 -13.02 -4.88 -23.52
C ARG A 12 -14.42 -5.33 -23.92
N GLN A 13 -15.44 -4.51 -23.64
CA GLN A 13 -16.84 -4.78 -24.00
C GLN A 13 -17.10 -4.70 -25.51
N SER A 14 -16.28 -3.97 -26.28
CA SER A 14 -16.36 -3.94 -27.74
C SER A 14 -15.66 -5.12 -28.44
N GLY A 15 -15.12 -6.07 -27.67
CA GLY A 15 -14.53 -7.31 -28.19
C GLY A 15 -13.01 -7.28 -28.39
N VAL A 16 -12.33 -6.22 -27.95
CA VAL A 16 -10.86 -6.18 -27.94
C VAL A 16 -10.34 -7.10 -26.83
N LEU A 17 -9.36 -7.95 -27.15
CA LEU A 17 -8.71 -8.85 -26.18
C LEU A 17 -7.76 -8.08 -25.26
N LEU A 18 -8.33 -7.34 -24.30
CA LEU A 18 -7.62 -6.66 -23.23
C LEU A 18 -7.84 -7.37 -21.89
N GLY A 19 -6.82 -7.31 -21.04
CA GLY A 19 -6.97 -7.65 -19.63
C GLY A 19 -7.88 -6.64 -18.90
N ARG A 20 -8.26 -6.97 -17.67
CA ARG A 20 -9.00 -6.03 -16.80
C ARG A 20 -8.00 -5.07 -16.16
N PHE A 21 -8.15 -3.78 -16.42
CA PHE A 21 -7.48 -2.74 -15.63
C PHE A 21 -8.40 -2.37 -14.46
N VAL A 22 -7.88 -2.41 -13.23
CA VAL A 22 -8.61 -1.95 -12.05
C VAL A 22 -7.78 -0.91 -11.32
N PHE A 23 -8.34 0.27 -11.11
CA PHE A 23 -7.66 1.32 -10.35
C PHE A 23 -7.91 1.13 -8.86
N LEU A 24 -6.84 0.87 -8.11
CA LEU A 24 -6.91 0.59 -6.68
C LEU A 24 -6.73 1.86 -5.85
N ASP A 25 -7.81 2.63 -5.72
CA ASP A 25 -7.90 3.80 -4.83
C ASP A 25 -9.17 3.65 -3.99
N LYS A 26 -9.00 3.17 -2.75
CA LYS A 26 -10.09 2.71 -1.88
C LYS A 26 -11.02 1.73 -2.61
N THR A 27 -10.44 0.70 -3.21
CA THR A 27 -11.14 -0.27 -4.06
C THR A 27 -10.93 -1.70 -3.60
N ARG A 28 -12.03 -2.46 -3.56
CA ARG A 28 -12.05 -3.92 -3.38
C ARG A 28 -12.15 -4.62 -4.73
N VAL A 29 -11.39 -5.69 -4.92
CA VAL A 29 -11.45 -6.56 -6.09
C VAL A 29 -11.42 -8.01 -5.64
N ASP A 30 -12.48 -8.75 -5.92
CA ASP A 30 -12.50 -10.19 -5.70
C ASP A 30 -11.85 -10.90 -6.91
N LEU A 31 -10.78 -11.64 -6.66
CA LEU A 31 -10.08 -12.41 -7.69
C LEU A 31 -10.65 -13.83 -7.85
N SER A 32 -11.24 -14.36 -6.77
CA SER A 32 -11.92 -15.65 -6.74
C SER A 32 -12.89 -15.69 -5.56
N SER A 33 -13.60 -16.81 -5.38
CA SER A 33 -14.42 -17.04 -4.18
C SER A 33 -13.64 -17.18 -2.87
N LYS A 34 -12.30 -17.12 -2.91
CA LYS A 34 -11.42 -17.23 -1.73
C LYS A 34 -10.46 -16.08 -1.56
N VAL A 35 -10.26 -15.24 -2.58
CA VAL A 35 -9.19 -14.23 -2.58
C VAL A 35 -9.75 -12.88 -2.97
N THR A 36 -9.48 -11.90 -2.11
CA THR A 36 -9.88 -10.50 -2.30
C THR A 36 -8.67 -9.61 -2.15
N ILE A 37 -8.58 -8.61 -3.03
CA ILE A 37 -7.62 -7.52 -2.94
C ILE A 37 -8.34 -6.27 -2.43
N LEU A 38 -7.75 -5.61 -1.44
CA LEU A 38 -8.06 -4.23 -1.09
C LEU A 38 -6.88 -3.36 -1.50
N GLY A 39 -7.13 -2.21 -2.10
CA GLY A 39 -6.05 -1.28 -2.39
C GLY A 39 -6.43 0.18 -2.29
N CYS A 40 -5.49 0.96 -1.78
CA CYS A 40 -5.52 2.41 -1.67
C CYS A 40 -4.08 2.94 -1.68
N THR A 41 -3.91 4.26 -1.74
CA THR A 41 -2.58 4.84 -1.62
C THR A 41 -2.01 4.61 -0.22
N LEU A 42 -2.85 4.77 0.81
CA LEU A 42 -2.47 4.84 2.22
C LEU A 42 -1.30 5.81 2.35
N PHE A 43 -1.55 7.11 2.21
CA PHE A 43 -0.55 8.12 2.59
C PHE A 43 -0.08 7.89 4.04
N SER A 44 0.99 8.52 4.49
CA SER A 44 1.52 8.30 5.84
C SER A 44 1.01 9.26 6.92
N ASP A 45 1.05 8.83 8.18
CA ASP A 45 0.85 9.72 9.32
C ASP A 45 2.13 10.48 9.62
N ILE A 46 2.21 11.71 9.11
CA ILE A 46 3.40 12.54 9.32
C ILE A 46 3.44 13.01 10.77
N LEU A 47 4.52 12.64 11.47
CA LEU A 47 4.79 13.03 12.85
C LEU A 47 4.98 14.54 12.95
N THR A 48 4.44 15.13 14.02
CA THR A 48 4.49 16.59 14.24
C THR A 48 5.91 17.13 14.19
N GLU A 49 6.86 16.42 14.79
CA GLU A 49 8.28 16.79 14.87
C GLU A 49 9.00 16.65 13.53
N GLN A 50 8.43 15.91 12.57
CA GLN A 50 9.03 15.67 11.26
C GLN A 50 8.39 16.50 10.14
N LYS A 51 7.26 17.19 10.39
CA LYS A 51 6.47 17.91 9.38
C LYS A 51 7.32 18.80 8.47
N GLU A 52 8.13 19.68 9.05
CA GLU A 52 8.95 20.64 8.30
C GLU A 52 9.98 19.93 7.41
N LEU A 53 10.70 18.94 7.96
CA LEU A 53 11.72 18.23 7.19
C LEU A 53 11.11 17.34 6.11
N VAL A 54 9.93 16.77 6.37
CA VAL A 54 9.19 15.96 5.41
C VAL A 54 8.68 16.82 4.25
N SER A 55 8.00 17.94 4.54
CA SER A 55 7.48 18.83 3.49
C SER A 55 8.57 19.39 2.59
N MET A 56 9.74 19.72 3.15
CA MET A 56 10.87 20.24 2.36
C MET A 56 11.61 19.18 1.54
N LYS A 57 11.55 17.89 1.90
CA LYS A 57 12.39 16.85 1.29
C LYS A 57 11.65 15.87 0.40
N LEU A 58 10.36 15.64 0.66
CA LEU A 58 9.58 14.71 -0.13
C LEU A 58 9.05 15.39 -1.37
N LYS A 59 9.26 14.72 -2.51
CA LYS A 59 8.85 15.24 -3.81
C LYS A 59 7.34 15.28 -3.98
N ASP A 60 6.60 14.52 -3.17
CA ASP A 60 5.15 14.54 -3.10
C ASP A 60 4.62 15.98 -2.89
N PHE A 61 5.25 16.76 -2.01
CA PHE A 61 4.86 18.15 -1.71
C PHE A 61 5.31 19.16 -2.76
N ASP A 62 6.21 18.77 -3.68
CA ASP A 62 6.62 19.59 -4.83
C ASP A 62 5.79 19.27 -6.09
N ASN A 63 5.36 18.00 -6.23
CA ASN A 63 4.83 17.46 -7.48
C ASN A 63 3.31 17.29 -7.48
N ILE A 64 2.68 17.22 -6.30
CA ILE A 64 1.21 17.17 -6.19
C ILE A 64 0.73 18.61 -6.04
N ASP A 65 -0.07 19.06 -6.99
CA ASP A 65 -0.61 20.42 -7.01
C ASP A 65 -1.45 20.69 -5.76
N ASP A 66 -1.23 21.85 -5.13
CA ASP A 66 -1.95 22.31 -3.94
C ASP A 66 -2.00 21.27 -2.79
N TRP A 67 -0.88 20.57 -2.55
CA TRP A 67 -0.80 19.50 -1.54
C TRP A 67 -0.06 19.93 -0.28
N ALA A 68 -0.78 20.10 0.83
CA ALA A 68 -0.19 20.38 2.14
C ALA A 68 -0.05 19.11 3.01
N ILE A 69 0.67 19.24 4.12
CA ILE A 69 0.82 18.19 5.13
C ILE A 69 -0.55 17.77 5.69
N GLU A 70 -1.45 18.74 5.85
CA GLU A 70 -2.80 18.55 6.33
C GLU A 70 -3.62 17.70 5.35
N ASP A 71 -3.49 17.94 4.04
CA ASP A 71 -4.16 17.16 2.99
C ASP A 71 -3.63 15.72 2.96
N HIS A 72 -2.30 15.57 3.07
CA HIS A 72 -1.64 14.26 3.16
C HIS A 72 -2.16 13.44 4.35
N LYS A 73 -2.25 14.05 5.53
CA LYS A 73 -2.78 13.39 6.73
C LYS A 73 -4.27 13.13 6.63
N ALA A 74 -5.05 14.02 6.02
CA ALA A 74 -6.47 13.80 5.78
C ALA A 74 -6.70 12.62 4.83
N ALA A 75 -5.90 12.51 3.77
CA ALA A 75 -5.95 11.39 2.84
C ALA A 75 -5.54 10.08 3.50
N TYR A 76 -4.48 10.07 4.32
CA TYR A 76 -4.13 8.93 5.17
C TYR A 76 -5.30 8.48 6.05
N ASN A 77 -5.92 9.39 6.79
CA ASN A 77 -7.02 9.06 7.69
C ASN A 77 -8.23 8.49 6.93
N ALA A 78 -8.54 9.04 5.75
CA ALA A 78 -9.61 8.53 4.91
C ALA A 78 -9.32 7.11 4.39
N ASP A 79 -8.09 6.85 3.95
CA ASP A 79 -7.66 5.54 3.46
C ASP A 79 -7.63 4.49 4.59
N LEU A 80 -7.14 4.87 5.78
CA LEU A 80 -7.11 4.00 6.95
C LEU A 80 -8.53 3.66 7.43
N ALA A 81 -9.41 4.66 7.53
CA ALA A 81 -10.80 4.45 7.91
C ALA A 81 -11.50 3.48 6.94
N TRP A 82 -11.30 3.67 5.64
CA TRP A 82 -11.83 2.77 4.61
C TRP A 82 -11.26 1.35 4.73
N LEU A 83 -9.94 1.18 4.92
CA LEU A 83 -9.34 -0.14 5.09
C LEU A 83 -9.87 -0.87 6.33
N ASN A 84 -9.95 -0.17 7.47
CA ASN A 84 -10.47 -0.74 8.71
C ASN A 84 -11.93 -1.16 8.58
N ASP A 85 -12.76 -0.34 7.94
CA ASP A 85 -14.16 -0.66 7.66
C ASP A 85 -14.30 -1.90 6.76
N GLN A 86 -13.60 -1.92 5.62
CA GLN A 86 -13.63 -3.06 4.69
C GLN A 86 -13.16 -4.36 5.34
N VAL A 87 -12.05 -4.32 6.07
CA VAL A 87 -11.54 -5.50 6.75
C VAL A 87 -12.47 -5.98 7.86
N SER A 88 -13.11 -5.05 8.60
CA SER A 88 -14.09 -5.40 9.65
C SER A 88 -15.32 -6.09 9.06
N GLN A 89 -15.84 -5.57 7.95
CA GLN A 89 -16.97 -6.16 7.23
C GLN A 89 -16.61 -7.56 6.74
N LEU A 90 -15.49 -7.70 6.02
CA LEU A 90 -14.99 -8.98 5.49
C LEU A 90 -14.79 -10.04 6.58
N ALA A 91 -14.19 -9.65 7.71
CA ALA A 91 -13.98 -10.55 8.84
C ALA A 91 -15.30 -11.09 9.42
N THR A 92 -16.40 -10.35 9.28
CA THR A 92 -17.71 -10.72 9.83
C THR A 92 -18.56 -11.47 8.81
N SER A 93 -18.69 -10.96 7.59
CA SER A 93 -19.59 -11.49 6.56
C SER A 93 -18.97 -12.62 5.74
N GLU A 94 -17.66 -12.59 5.54
CA GLU A 94 -16.95 -13.47 4.61
C GLU A 94 -15.62 -13.99 5.22
N PRO A 95 -15.63 -14.59 6.43
CA PRO A 95 -14.40 -14.95 7.17
C PRO A 95 -13.53 -16.01 6.48
N HIS A 96 -14.05 -16.64 5.41
CA HIS A 96 -13.34 -17.62 4.59
C HIS A 96 -12.42 -16.96 3.55
N LEU A 97 -12.57 -15.66 3.29
CA LEU A 97 -11.75 -14.94 2.34
C LEU A 97 -10.34 -14.71 2.88
N GLN A 98 -9.37 -14.80 1.97
CA GLN A 98 -7.99 -14.41 2.17
C GLN A 98 -7.80 -13.04 1.54
N VAL A 99 -7.58 -12.04 2.39
CA VAL A 99 -7.43 -10.65 1.99
C VAL A 99 -5.95 -10.34 1.74
N THR A 100 -5.68 -9.75 0.58
CA THR A 100 -4.40 -9.14 0.24
C THR A 100 -4.58 -7.63 0.19
N ILE A 101 -3.76 -6.90 0.93
CA ILE A 101 -3.77 -5.44 0.91
C ILE A 101 -2.62 -4.94 0.05
N LEU A 102 -2.90 -4.03 -0.88
CA LEU A 102 -1.92 -3.33 -1.70
C LEU A 102 -1.94 -1.84 -1.34
N THR A 103 -0.81 -1.32 -0.86
CA THR A 103 -0.67 0.11 -0.55
C THR A 103 0.53 0.72 -1.27
N HIS A 104 0.52 2.05 -1.43
CA HIS A 104 1.73 2.72 -1.88
C HIS A 104 2.73 2.89 -0.74
N TYR A 105 2.32 3.44 0.41
CA TYR A 105 3.23 3.63 1.54
C TYR A 105 3.35 2.37 2.42
N SER A 106 4.43 2.30 3.19
CA SER A 106 4.70 1.18 4.10
C SER A 106 3.79 1.21 5.34
N PRO A 107 3.17 0.08 5.71
CA PRO A 107 2.24 -0.02 6.85
C PRO A 107 2.93 -0.33 8.19
N THR A 108 4.26 -0.37 8.23
CA THR A 108 5.00 -0.81 9.42
C THR A 108 6.35 -0.12 9.57
N LEU A 109 6.80 -0.02 10.82
CA LEU A 109 8.14 0.43 11.23
C LEU A 109 9.11 -0.73 11.49
N ASP A 110 8.74 -1.97 11.13
CA ASP A 110 9.61 -3.14 11.30
C ASP A 110 10.97 -2.91 10.60
N PRO A 111 12.11 -3.12 11.28
CA PRO A 111 13.42 -2.92 10.66
C PRO A 111 13.65 -3.73 9.38
N ARG A 112 12.92 -4.85 9.19
CA ARG A 112 12.99 -5.69 7.98
C ARG A 112 12.30 -5.07 6.77
N SER A 113 11.44 -4.06 6.94
CA SER A 113 10.84 -3.27 5.84
C SER A 113 11.59 -1.96 5.56
N MET A 114 12.64 -1.67 6.33
CA MET A 114 13.40 -0.43 6.25
C MET A 114 14.80 -0.69 5.71
N ASP A 115 15.27 0.16 4.79
CA ASP A 115 16.67 0.15 4.41
C ASP A 115 17.54 0.56 5.62
N PRO A 116 18.52 -0.25 6.05
CA PRO A 116 19.37 0.08 7.20
C PRO A 116 20.11 1.42 7.08
N ARG A 117 20.28 1.96 5.87
CA ARG A 117 20.85 3.31 5.64
C ARG A 117 19.95 4.43 6.17
N HIS A 118 18.67 4.14 6.41
CA HIS A 118 17.67 5.09 6.90
C HIS A 118 17.32 4.90 8.38
N THR A 119 18.03 4.02 9.09
CA THR A 119 17.90 3.91 10.55
C THR A 119 18.14 5.28 11.22
N GLY A 120 17.18 5.74 12.02
CA GLY A 120 17.24 7.05 12.67
C GLY A 120 16.95 8.24 11.73
N SER A 121 16.40 8.01 10.54
CA SER A 121 15.98 9.07 9.62
C SER A 121 15.02 10.06 10.30
N LYS A 122 15.23 11.36 10.08
CA LYS A 122 14.35 12.43 10.60
C LYS A 122 13.12 12.69 9.73
N ILE A 123 12.90 11.87 8.70
CA ILE A 123 11.79 12.00 7.75
C ILE A 123 11.08 10.67 7.49
N PHE A 124 11.29 9.65 8.35
CA PHE A 124 10.73 8.32 8.12
C PHE A 124 9.19 8.34 8.04
N SER A 125 8.52 9.25 8.76
CA SER A 125 7.06 9.38 8.72
C SER A 125 6.52 9.88 7.39
N GLY A 126 7.40 10.30 6.46
CA GLY A 126 7.05 10.55 5.07
C GLY A 126 6.99 9.28 4.22
N PHE A 127 7.41 8.13 4.74
CA PHE A 127 7.52 6.88 3.97
C PHE A 127 6.70 5.73 4.55
N MET A 128 6.47 5.75 5.86
CA MET A 128 5.90 4.65 6.60
C MET A 128 5.11 5.13 7.81
N THR A 129 4.09 4.36 8.18
CA THR A 129 3.28 4.55 9.38
C THR A 129 3.23 3.24 10.16
N ASP A 130 3.13 3.30 11.49
CA ASP A 130 2.90 2.09 12.29
C ASP A 130 1.39 1.77 12.36
N LEU A 131 0.95 0.73 11.65
CA LEU A 131 -0.44 0.25 11.74
C LEU A 131 -0.62 -0.85 12.78
N SER A 132 0.36 -1.12 13.66
CA SER A 132 0.32 -2.24 14.61
C SER A 132 -0.93 -2.30 15.49
N ASN A 133 -1.60 -1.18 15.74
CA ASN A 133 -2.82 -1.09 16.55
C ASN A 133 -4.13 -1.09 15.73
N GLU A 134 -4.04 -1.16 14.40
CA GLU A 134 -5.19 -1.01 13.51
C GLU A 134 -5.91 -2.33 13.22
N ILE A 135 -7.21 -2.27 12.95
CA ILE A 135 -8.02 -3.46 12.66
C ILE A 135 -7.52 -4.14 11.38
N CYS A 136 -7.25 -3.36 10.33
CA CYS A 136 -6.75 -3.87 9.06
C CYS A 136 -5.40 -4.58 9.20
N TRP A 137 -4.58 -4.23 10.20
CA TRP A 137 -3.33 -4.91 10.48
C TRP A 137 -3.54 -6.20 11.28
N ASN A 138 -4.39 -6.17 12.31
CA ASN A 138 -4.53 -7.28 13.25
C ASN A 138 -5.52 -8.36 12.81
N SER A 139 -6.33 -8.10 11.78
CA SER A 139 -7.37 -9.02 11.35
C SER A 139 -6.81 -10.30 10.72
N PRO A 140 -7.26 -11.49 11.17
CA PRO A 140 -6.76 -12.76 10.68
C PRO A 140 -7.16 -13.08 9.23
N VAL A 141 -8.16 -12.38 8.66
CA VAL A 141 -8.50 -12.54 7.23
C VAL A 141 -7.43 -11.93 6.31
N VAL A 142 -6.62 -10.99 6.81
CA VAL A 142 -5.52 -10.39 6.05
C VAL A 142 -4.32 -11.31 6.08
N LYS A 143 -3.98 -11.87 4.92
CA LYS A 143 -2.89 -12.86 4.78
C LYS A 143 -1.62 -12.26 4.19
N THR A 144 -1.76 -11.22 3.37
CA THR A 144 -0.64 -10.60 2.65
C THR A 144 -0.80 -9.09 2.62
N TRP A 145 0.30 -8.37 2.84
CA TRP A 145 0.40 -6.93 2.62
C TRP A 145 1.56 -6.64 1.69
N ILE A 146 1.29 -6.00 0.56
CA ILE A 146 2.31 -5.57 -0.40
C ILE A 146 2.32 -4.05 -0.43
N PHE A 147 3.51 -3.46 -0.33
CA PHE A 147 3.68 -2.01 -0.28
C PHE A 147 4.84 -1.54 -1.16
N GLY A 148 4.99 -0.22 -1.28
CA GLY A 148 6.03 0.45 -2.06
C GLY A 148 6.64 1.64 -1.34
N HIS A 149 6.90 2.71 -2.12
CA HIS A 149 7.41 4.03 -1.72
C HIS A 149 8.81 4.08 -1.09
N THR A 150 9.20 3.10 -0.27
CA THR A 150 10.48 3.08 0.45
C THR A 150 11.70 2.80 -0.43
N HIS A 151 11.47 2.34 -1.66
CA HIS A 151 12.50 1.84 -2.59
C HIS A 151 13.38 0.75 -1.96
N PHE A 152 12.84 0.00 -1.00
CA PHE A 152 13.50 -1.10 -0.34
C PHE A 152 12.69 -2.38 -0.51
N ASN A 153 13.38 -3.47 -0.82
CA ASN A 153 12.76 -4.76 -1.11
C ASN A 153 12.86 -5.66 0.11
N CYS A 154 11.74 -6.23 0.50
CA CYS A 154 11.65 -7.13 1.64
C CYS A 154 10.59 -8.20 1.38
N ASP A 155 10.72 -9.34 2.04
CA ASP A 155 9.77 -10.45 1.99
C ASP A 155 9.90 -11.22 3.30
N PHE A 156 8.97 -10.99 4.23
CA PHE A 156 9.00 -11.61 5.55
C PHE A 156 7.60 -11.89 6.06
N VAL A 157 7.52 -12.71 7.10
CA VAL A 157 6.27 -12.98 7.81
C VAL A 157 6.31 -12.19 9.12
N ASP A 158 5.29 -11.36 9.33
CA ASP A 158 5.08 -10.69 10.61
C ASP A 158 4.81 -11.73 11.70
N GLU A 159 5.53 -11.65 12.81
CA GLU A 159 5.49 -12.69 13.84
C GLU A 159 4.18 -12.67 14.62
N GLY A 160 3.64 -11.47 14.88
CA GLY A 160 2.41 -11.29 15.66
C GLY A 160 1.15 -11.75 14.93
N THR A 161 1.00 -11.37 13.66
CA THR A 161 -0.22 -11.63 12.88
C THR A 161 -0.09 -12.77 11.88
N ARG A 162 1.13 -13.27 11.63
CA ARG A 162 1.46 -14.29 10.63
C ARG A 162 1.21 -13.88 9.18
N LYS A 163 0.90 -12.60 8.91
CA LYS A 163 0.72 -12.09 7.56
C LYS A 163 2.07 -11.93 6.85
N ARG A 164 2.11 -12.20 5.55
CA ARG A 164 3.29 -11.95 4.71
C ARG A 164 3.38 -10.47 4.35
N ILE A 165 4.50 -9.85 4.63
CA ILE A 165 4.81 -8.45 4.31
C ILE A 165 5.84 -8.43 3.18
N LEU A 166 5.51 -7.74 2.08
CA LEU A 166 6.27 -7.80 0.84
C LEU A 166 6.46 -6.43 0.20
N ALA A 167 7.65 -6.19 -0.35
CA ALA A 167 7.91 -5.10 -1.29
C ALA A 167 8.88 -5.57 -2.39
N ASN A 168 8.56 -5.24 -3.65
CA ASN A 168 9.38 -5.53 -4.82
C ASN A 168 9.40 -4.32 -5.78
N GLN A 169 10.13 -3.30 -5.37
CA GLN A 169 10.25 -1.97 -5.93
C GLN A 169 11.50 -1.88 -6.81
N ARG A 170 11.34 -1.29 -7.99
CA ARG A 170 12.44 -1.05 -8.94
C ARG A 170 13.45 -0.01 -8.44
N GLY A 171 12.99 0.96 -7.65
CA GLY A 171 13.74 2.15 -7.30
C GLY A 171 13.89 3.12 -8.46
N TYR A 172 14.81 4.06 -8.33
CA TYR A 172 15.05 5.07 -9.37
C TYR A 172 15.89 4.51 -10.52
N SER A 173 15.69 5.02 -11.75
CA SER A 173 16.46 4.60 -12.94
C SER A 173 17.98 4.73 -12.76
N ARG A 174 18.43 5.76 -12.05
CA ARG A 174 19.85 6.01 -11.73
C ARG A 174 20.33 5.38 -10.42
N SER A 175 19.41 4.83 -9.63
CA SER A 175 19.70 4.19 -8.33
C SER A 175 18.69 3.07 -8.11
N PRO A 176 18.82 1.95 -8.86
CA PRO A 176 17.90 0.83 -8.75
C PRO A 176 17.98 0.20 -7.37
N SER A 177 16.84 -0.26 -6.86
CA SER A 177 16.74 -0.93 -5.56
C SER A 177 17.35 -2.33 -5.64
N LYS A 178 18.20 -2.66 -4.67
CA LYS A 178 18.78 -4.01 -4.57
C LYS A 178 17.67 -5.05 -4.38
N GLY A 179 17.80 -6.19 -5.07
CA GLY A 179 16.86 -7.30 -4.92
C GLY A 179 15.52 -7.12 -5.66
N PHE A 180 15.38 -6.09 -6.50
CA PHE A 180 14.24 -5.98 -7.40
C PHE A 180 14.27 -7.15 -8.38
N ASP A 181 13.14 -7.83 -8.51
CA ASP A 181 12.95 -8.95 -9.42
C ASP A 181 11.77 -8.64 -10.37
N PRO A 182 12.01 -8.38 -11.66
CA PRO A 182 10.95 -8.08 -12.61
C PRO A 182 10.02 -9.28 -12.88
N GLU A 183 10.47 -10.50 -12.58
CA GLU A 183 9.71 -11.74 -12.78
C GLU A 183 9.02 -12.21 -11.49
N LYS A 184 9.07 -11.40 -10.42
CA LYS A 184 8.51 -11.77 -9.12
C LYS A 184 7.00 -12.00 -9.21
N THR A 185 6.59 -13.24 -9.02
CA THR A 185 5.19 -13.63 -8.83
C THR A 185 4.87 -13.87 -7.36
N VAL A 186 3.63 -13.58 -6.96
CA VAL A 186 3.13 -13.83 -5.60
C VAL A 186 1.89 -14.70 -5.70
N THR A 187 1.93 -15.89 -5.11
CA THR A 187 0.74 -16.73 -4.95
C THR A 187 -0.09 -16.19 -3.79
N LEU A 188 -1.35 -15.88 -4.07
CA LEU A 188 -2.36 -15.48 -3.10
C LEU A 188 -3.33 -16.65 -2.90
N GLY A 189 -3.68 -16.98 -1.67
CA GLY A 189 -4.58 -18.11 -1.38
C GLY A 189 -3.86 -19.37 -0.95
#